data_AF-X0VIN5-F1
#
_entry.id   AF-X0VIN5-F1
#
_cell.length_a   1.000
_cell.length_b   1.000
_cell.length_c   1.000
_cell.angle_alpha   90.00
_cell.angle_beta   90.00
_cell.angle_gamma   90.00
#
_symmetry.space_group_name_H-M   'P 1'
#
loop_
_entity.id
_entity.type
_entity.pdbx_description
1 polymer ?
#
loop_
_entity_poly.entity_id
_entity_poly.type
_entity_poly.pdbx_seq_one_letter_code
_entity_poly.pdbx_strand_id
1 'polypeptide(L)' 'VIILGCTMQFGFYKELQEDLKIPVIDGVLASLKYAELMIELRKNFGWGHSKICSYKSPPISEIKEWRLSDQYPGMKGLW' A
#
# COMPACT_ATOMS: atom_id res chain seq x y z
N VAL A 1 -4.02 13.59 18.47
CA VAL A 1 -3.71 12.34 17.76
C VAL A 1 -2.34 12.47 17.16
N ILE A 2 -1.48 11.47 17.30
CA ILE A 2 -0.15 11.41 16.66
C ILE A 2 -0.17 10.30 15.60
N ILE A 3 0.51 10.52 14.48
CA ILE A 3 0.71 9.51 13.43
C ILE A 3 2.21 9.20 13.34
N LEU A 4 2.57 7.92 13.43
CA LEU A 4 3.94 7.46 13.21
C LEU A 4 4.25 7.53 11.70
N GLY A 5 5.17 8.41 11.34
CA GLY A 5 5.47 8.76 9.95
C GLY A 5 6.56 7.91 9.30
N CYS A 6 7.24 7.05 10.05
CA CYS A 6 8.30 6.19 9.54
C CYS A 6 8.02 4.72 9.84
N THR A 7 8.21 3.84 8.86
CA THR A 7 8.04 2.38 9.04
C THR A 7 8.98 1.80 10.10
N MET A 8 10.12 2.46 10.36
CA MET A 8 11.04 2.09 11.45
C MET A 8 10.42 2.25 12.85
N GLN A 9 9.35 3.03 12.98
CA GLN A 9 8.63 3.27 14.24
C GLN A 9 7.55 2.21 14.53
N PHE A 10 7.45 1.17 13.70
CA PHE A 10 6.44 0.14 13.85
C PHE A 10 6.43 -0.44 15.27
N GLY A 11 5.25 -0.46 15.89
CA GLY A 11 5.03 -0.97 17.25
C GLY A 11 5.16 0.06 18.36
N PHE A 12 5.79 1.22 18.12
CA PHE A 12 5.99 2.26 19.15
C PHE A 12 4.68 2.90 19.62
N TYR A 13 3.59 2.71 18.88
CA TYR A 13 2.28 3.25 19.22
C TYR A 13 1.76 2.79 20.59
N LYS A 14 2.19 1.62 21.08
CA LYS A 14 1.79 1.10 22.39
C LYS A 14 2.38 1.95 23.52
N GLU A 15 3.71 2.02 23.57
CA GLU A 15 4.46 2.77 24.58
C GLU A 15 4.10 4.27 24.54
N LEU A 16 4.10 4.88 23.35
CA LEU A 16 3.78 6.31 23.22
C LEU A 16 2.34 6.64 23.63
N GLN A 17 1.38 5.74 23.39
CA GLN A 17 0.00 5.96 23.80
C GLN A 17 -0.17 5.76 25.32
N GLU A 18 0.58 4.84 25.91
CA GLU A 18 0.66 4.68 27.37
C GLU A 18 1.28 5.90 28.03
N ASP A 19 2.33 6.49 27.46
CA ASP A 19 3.01 7.65 28.03
C ASP A 19 2.23 8.96 27.83
N LEU A 20 1.74 9.19 26.61
CA LEU A 20 1.14 10.48 26.23
C LEU A 20 -0.37 10.55 26.49
N LYS A 21 -1.01 9.41 26.77
CA LYS A 21 -2.47 9.29 27.02
C LYS A 21 -3.33 9.89 25.91
N ILE A 22 -2.85 9.86 24.67
CA ILE A 22 -3.57 10.27 23.46
C ILE A 22 -3.47 9.17 22.39
N PRO A 23 -4.40 9.11 21.43
CA PRO A 23 -4.33 8.14 20.34
C PRO A 23 -3.06 8.34 19.50
N VAL A 24 -2.32 7.24 19.31
CA VAL A 24 -1.15 7.14 18.43
C VAL A 24 -1.46 6.12 17.34
N ILE A 25 -1.41 6.54 16.08
CA ILE A 25 -1.68 5.71 14.92
C ILE A 25 -0.36 5.21 14.34
N ASP A 26 -0.21 3.89 14.31
CA ASP A 26 0.87 3.21 13.61
C ASP A 26 0.55 3.13 12.10
N GLY A 27 1.39 3.75 11.26
CA GLY A 27 1.17 3.80 9.81
C GLY A 27 1.23 2.44 9.12
N VAL A 28 2.00 1.47 9.65
CA VAL A 28 2.09 0.12 9.08
C VAL A 28 0.84 -0.68 9.43
N LEU A 29 0.44 -0.68 10.70
CA LEU A 29 -0.74 -1.41 11.16
C LEU A 29 -2.03 -0.84 10.54
N ALA A 30 -2.17 0.49 10.52
CA ALA A 30 -3.33 1.14 9.91
C ALA A 30 -3.45 0.79 8.41
N SER A 31 -2.33 0.79 7.68
CA SER A 31 -2.31 0.43 6.26
C SER A 31 -2.71 -1.04 6.04
N LEU A 32 -2.27 -1.95 6.90
CA LEU A 32 -2.65 -3.37 6.83
C LEU A 32 -4.16 -3.55 7.02
N LYS A 33 -4.73 -2.96 8.09
CA LYS A 33 -6.17 -3.03 8.35
C LYS A 33 -6.99 -2.39 7.23
N TYR A 34 -6.49 -1.31 6.62
CA TYR A 34 -7.13 -0.70 5.47
C TYR A 34 -7.06 -1.60 4.22
N ALA A 35 -5.96 -2.32 4.00
CA ALA A 35 -5.85 -3.29 2.91
C ALA A 35 -6.84 -4.46 3.07
N GLU A 36 -7.01 -4.99 4.29
CA GLU A 36 -8.02 -6.00 4.59
C GLU A 36 -9.43 -5.50 4.26
N LEU A 37 -9.77 -4.27 4.70
CA LEU A 37 -11.03 -3.62 4.35
C LEU A 37 -11.21 -3.51 2.82
N MET A 38 -10.19 -3.07 2.08
CA MET A 38 -10.27 -2.98 0.61
C MET A 38 -10.53 -4.35 -0.04
N ILE A 39 -9.96 -5.43 0.50
CA ILE A 39 -10.21 -6.80 0.03
C ILE A 39 -11.67 -7.19 0.28
N GLU A 40 -12.21 -6.89 1.45
CA GLU A 40 -13.62 -7.15 1.77
C GLU A 40 -14.56 -6.36 0.84
N LEU A 41 -14.27 -5.09 0.60
CA LEU A 41 -15.04 -4.25 -0.33
C LEU A 41 -15.03 -4.83 -1.75
N ARG A 42 -13.89 -5.36 -2.20
CA ARG A 42 -13.79 -6.03 -3.50
C ARG A 42 -14.63 -7.30 -3.55
N LYS A 43 -14.57 -8.13 -2.51
CA LYS A 43 -15.32 -9.39 -2.44
C LYS A 43 -16.83 -9.17 -2.40
N ASN A 44 -17.27 -8.19 -1.61
CA ASN A 44 -18.70 -7.98 -1.32
C ASN A 44 -19.38 -7.06 -2.34
N PHE A 45 -18.66 -6.09 -2.91
CA PHE A 45 -19.23 -5.05 -3.78
C PHE A 45 -18.53 -4.93 -5.15
N GLY A 46 -17.47 -5.70 -5.40
CA GLY A 46 -16.66 -5.58 -6.61
C GLY A 46 -15.83 -4.29 -6.67
N TRP A 47 -15.74 -3.54 -5.57
CA TRP A 47 -15.04 -2.26 -5.53
C TRP A 47 -13.53 -2.46 -5.46
N GLY A 48 -12.80 -1.71 -6.26
CA GLY A 48 -11.35 -1.76 -6.31
C GLY A 48 -10.77 -0.42 -6.73
N HIS A 49 -9.47 -0.41 -6.97
CA HIS A 49 -8.79 0.77 -7.43
C HIS A 49 -9.33 1.19 -8.81
N SER A 50 -9.80 2.45 -8.92
CA SER A 50 -10.29 2.97 -10.18
C SER A 50 -9.18 2.91 -11.23
N LYS A 51 -9.50 2.43 -12.43
CA LYS A 51 -8.60 2.46 -13.60
C LYS A 51 -9.00 3.53 -14.60
N ILE A 52 -9.89 4.43 -14.21
CA ILE A 52 -10.31 5.60 -14.99
C ILE A 52 -9.36 6.76 -14.66
N CYS A 53 -8.87 7.45 -15.70
CA CYS A 53 -7.98 8.61 -15.61
C CYS A 53 -6.63 8.32 -14.89
N SER A 54 -6.35 8.98 -13.77
CA SER A 54 -5.01 9.07 -13.16
C SER A 54 -4.40 7.75 -12.72
N TYR A 55 -5.22 6.73 -12.53
CA TYR A 55 -4.81 5.40 -12.08
C TYR A 55 -4.91 4.33 -13.17
N LYS A 56 -5.13 4.75 -14.42
CA LYS A 56 -5.06 3.88 -15.60
C LYS A 56 -3.73 3.14 -15.60
N SER A 57 -3.75 1.89 -16.04
CA SER A 57 -2.52 1.12 -16.21
C SER A 57 -1.53 1.88 -17.10
N PRO A 58 -0.23 1.88 -16.79
CA PRO A 58 0.77 2.54 -17.60
C PRO A 58 0.78 1.96 -19.03
N PRO A 59 1.10 2.76 -20.06
CA PRO A 59 1.25 2.27 -21.42
C PRO A 59 2.34 1.19 -21.51
N ILE A 60 2.10 0.13 -22.30
CA ILE A 60 3.07 -0.96 -22.49
C ILE A 60 4.42 -0.42 -23.03
N SER A 61 4.40 0.64 -23.84
CA SER A 61 5.62 1.28 -24.34
C SER A 61 6.51 1.81 -23.22
N GLU A 62 5.91 2.52 -22.25
CA GLU A 62 6.62 3.05 -21.09
C GLU A 62 7.21 1.92 -20.23
N ILE A 63 6.45 0.83 -20.01
CA ILE A 63 6.95 -0.33 -19.26
C ILE A 63 8.16 -0.98 -19.96
N LYS A 64 8.15 -1.08 -21.29
CA LYS A 64 9.26 -1.66 -22.07
C LYS A 64 10.54 -0.82 -21.99
N GLU A 65 10.44 0.51 -21.88
CA GLU A 65 11.60 1.40 -21.77
C GLU A 65 12.44 1.13 -20.52
N TRP A 66 11.81 0.65 -19.44
CA TRP A 66 12.49 0.29 -18.19
C TRP A 66 13.28 -1.03 -18.28
N ARG A 67 13.09 -1.81 -19.35
CA ARG A 67 13.79 -3.10 -19.59
C ARG A 67 13.70 -4.07 -18.40
N LEU A 68 12.56 -4.08 -17.69
CA LEU A 68 12.36 -4.90 -16.50
C LEU A 68 12.51 -6.41 -16.78
N SER A 69 12.08 -6.85 -17.95
CA SER A 69 12.22 -8.26 -18.38
C SER A 69 13.68 -8.71 -18.52
N ASP A 70 14.60 -7.79 -18.77
CA ASP A 70 16.03 -8.09 -18.89
C ASP A 70 16.69 -8.13 -17.51
N GLN A 71 16.25 -7.25 -16.60
CA GLN A 71 16.71 -7.17 -15.21
C GLN A 71 16.16 -8.32 -14.35
N TYR A 72 14.96 -8.79 -14.66
CA TYR A 72 14.26 -9.85 -13.93
C TYR A 72 13.82 -10.98 -14.88
N PRO A 73 14.73 -11.87 -15.31
CA PRO A 73 14.44 -12.91 -16.31
C PRO A 73 13.32 -13.89 -15.91
N GLY A 74 13.11 -14.12 -14.61
CA GLY A 74 12.01 -14.94 -14.09
C GLY A 74 10.61 -14.31 -14.21
N MET A 75 10.54 -13.04 -14.62
CA MET A 75 9.30 -12.28 -14.79
C MET A 75 8.95 -12.02 -16.26
N LYS A 76 9.54 -12.79 -17.18
CA LYS A 76 9.35 -12.60 -18.62
C LYS A 76 7.89 -12.86 -19.01
N GLY A 77 7.24 -11.87 -19.64
CA GLY A 77 5.86 -11.97 -20.14
C GLY A 77 4.76 -11.51 -19.16
N LEU A 78 5.11 -10.95 -18.00
CA LEU A 78 4.14 -10.38 -17.05
C LEU A 78 3.61 -8.98 -17.44
N TRP A 79 4.18 -8.37 -18.48
CA TRP A 79 3.96 -6.96 -18.84
C TRP A 79 3.63 -6.78 -20.32
#